data_AF-C5NT86-F1
#
_entry.id   AF-C5NT86-F1
#
_cell.length_a   1.000
_cell.length_b   1.000
_cell.length_c   1.000
_cell.angle_alpha   90.00
_cell.angle_beta   90.00
_cell.angle_gamma   90.00
#
_symmetry.space_group_name_H-M   'P 1'
#
loop_
_entity.id
_entity.type
_entity.pdbx_description
1 polymer ?
#
loop_
_entity_poly.entity_id
_entity_poly.type
_entity_poly.pdbx_seq_one_letter_code
_entity_poly.pdbx_strand_id
1 'polypeptide(L)'
;TLFSGILGTGHHYYWIGAPGYWQWIGSLFSTLEVAPFFTMVIFTFVMTWKAGRKHPNRAALLWSIGCSVMAFFGAGVWGFLHTLSSV
;
A
#
# COMPACT_ATOMS: atom_id res chain seq x y z
N THR A 1 4.22 -6.01 -1.22
CA THR A 1 3.13 -6.45 -0.33
C THR A 1 3.10 -7.96 -0.11
N LEU A 2 4.04 -8.80 -0.59
CA LEU A 2 3.86 -10.28 -0.55
C LEU A 2 3.48 -10.88 0.82
N PHE A 3 4.12 -10.45 1.91
CA PHE A 3 3.81 -10.97 3.24
C PHE A 3 2.45 -10.49 3.79
N SER A 4 2.05 -9.26 3.49
CA SER A 4 0.74 -8.72 3.89
C SER A 4 -0.37 -9.15 2.93
N GLY A 5 -0.20 -8.92 1.63
CA GLY A 5 -1.23 -9.09 0.60
C GLY A 5 -1.69 -10.51 0.31
N ILE A 6 -0.84 -11.54 0.49
CA ILE A 6 -1.28 -12.92 0.28
C ILE A 6 -2.41 -13.28 1.26
N LEU A 7 -2.20 -13.03 2.56
CA LEU A 7 -3.23 -13.24 3.57
C LEU A 7 -4.24 -12.08 3.64
N GLY A 8 -3.83 -10.88 3.23
CA GLY A 8 -4.67 -9.69 3.12
C GLY A 8 -5.76 -9.82 2.06
N THR A 9 -5.60 -10.71 1.07
CA THR A 9 -6.69 -11.16 0.17
C THR A 9 -7.94 -11.58 0.95
N GLY A 10 -7.77 -12.03 2.20
CA GLY A 10 -8.86 -12.33 3.14
C GLY A 10 -9.88 -11.22 3.35
N HIS A 11 -9.54 -9.95 3.12
CA HIS A 11 -10.51 -8.85 3.19
C HIS A 11 -11.59 -8.89 2.10
N HIS A 12 -11.38 -9.65 1.02
CA HIS A 12 -12.40 -9.94 0.02
C HIS A 12 -13.33 -11.08 0.45
N TYR A 13 -12.96 -11.82 1.50
CA TYR A 13 -13.67 -13.03 1.94
C TYR A 13 -14.69 -12.77 3.05
N TYR A 14 -14.75 -11.54 3.59
CA TYR A 14 -15.61 -11.21 4.72
C TYR A 14 -17.08 -11.60 4.53
N TRP A 15 -17.61 -11.46 3.30
CA TRP A 15 -19.05 -11.51 3.03
C TRP A 15 -19.45 -12.48 1.91
N ILE A 16 -18.53 -13.34 1.45
CA ILE A 16 -18.80 -14.31 0.36
C ILE A 16 -19.20 -15.71 0.86
N GLY A 17 -19.41 -15.88 2.17
CA GLY A 17 -19.71 -17.18 2.80
C GLY A 17 -18.47 -18.01 3.20
N ALA A 18 -17.28 -17.41 3.21
CA ALA A 18 -16.07 -18.06 3.71
C ALA A 18 -16.10 -18.21 5.25
N PRO A 19 -15.30 -19.12 5.84
CA PRO A 19 -15.23 -19.29 7.29
C PRO A 19 -14.88 -17.99 8.04
N GLY A 20 -15.51 -17.77 9.19
CA GLY A 20 -15.40 -16.51 9.95
C GLY A 20 -14.00 -16.12 10.42
N TYR A 21 -13.04 -17.06 10.51
CA TYR A 21 -11.65 -16.73 10.85
C TYR A 21 -10.99 -15.79 9.83
N TRP A 22 -11.51 -15.73 8.60
CA TRP A 22 -11.04 -14.78 7.60
C TRP A 22 -11.29 -13.33 7.97
N GLN A 23 -12.27 -13.05 8.83
CA GLN A 23 -12.49 -11.69 9.33
C GLN A 23 -11.28 -11.18 10.12
N TRP A 24 -10.71 -12.03 10.99
CA TRP A 24 -9.49 -11.70 11.74
C TRP A 24 -8.24 -11.70 10.87
N ILE A 25 -8.03 -12.75 10.08
CA ILE A 25 -6.84 -12.87 9.22
C ILE A 25 -6.80 -11.73 8.19
N GLY A 26 -7.91 -11.53 7.47
CA GLY A 26 -8.05 -10.46 6.49
C GLY A 26 -7.82 -9.09 7.11
N SER A 27 -8.40 -8.80 8.29
CA SER A 27 -8.27 -7.48 8.93
C SER A 27 -6.82 -7.20 9.34
N LEU A 28 -6.14 -8.17 9.96
CA LEU A 28 -4.76 -8.00 10.39
C LEU A 28 -3.81 -7.80 9.20
N PHE A 29 -3.88 -8.69 8.21
CA PHE A 29 -2.91 -8.68 7.12
C PHE A 29 -3.16 -7.57 6.09
N SER A 30 -4.42 -7.23 5.81
CA SER A 30 -4.74 -6.10 4.91
C SER A 30 -4.39 -4.75 5.52
N THR A 31 -4.52 -4.59 6.85
CA THR A 31 -4.02 -3.40 7.57
C THR A 31 -2.53 -3.17 7.31
N LEU A 32 -1.73 -4.25 7.28
CA LEU A 32 -0.29 -4.16 7.04
C LEU A 32 0.06 -3.84 5.57
N GLU A 33 -0.89 -3.88 4.63
CA GLU A 33 -0.65 -3.52 3.23
C GLU A 33 -0.36 -2.04 3.03
N VAL A 34 -0.79 -1.15 3.94
CA VAL A 34 -0.48 0.28 3.87
C VAL A 34 1.03 0.58 4.02
N ALA A 35 1.74 -0.24 4.81
CA ALA A 35 3.14 -0.02 5.16
C ALA A 35 4.08 0.06 3.96
N PRO A 36 4.08 -0.88 2.99
CA PRO A 36 4.92 -0.79 1.79
C PRO A 36 4.62 0.44 0.93
N PHE A 37 3.37 0.91 0.83
CA PHE A 37 3.07 2.13 0.09
C PHE A 37 3.68 3.36 0.78
N PHE A 38 3.57 3.43 2.10
CA PHE A 38 4.17 4.52 2.86
C PHE A 38 5.71 4.51 2.78
N THR A 39 6.34 3.34 2.88
CA THR A 39 7.79 3.23 2.71
C THR A 39 8.24 3.57 1.28
N MET A 40 7.43 3.29 0.25
CA MET A 40 7.71 3.72 -1.12
C MET A 40 7.68 5.25 -1.28
N VAL A 41 6.76 5.95 -0.61
CA VAL A 41 6.77 7.42 -0.57
C VAL A 41 8.09 7.90 0.04
N ILE A 42 8.44 7.44 1.24
CA ILE A 42 9.71 7.82 1.89
C ILE A 42 10.90 7.52 0.97
N PHE A 43 10.95 6.33 0.38
CA PHE A 43 12.04 5.90 -0.49
C PHE A 43 12.21 6.83 -1.69
N THR A 44 11.13 7.10 -2.44
CA THR A 44 11.20 7.94 -3.65
C THR A 44 11.63 9.38 -3.34
N PHE A 45 11.16 9.98 -2.24
CA PHE A 45 11.60 11.30 -1.81
C PHE A 45 13.07 11.31 -1.34
N VAL A 46 13.46 10.38 -0.46
CA VAL A 46 14.83 10.31 0.07
C VAL A 46 15.85 10.06 -1.03
N MET A 47 15.58 9.11 -1.94
CA MET A 47 16.49 8.80 -3.03
C MET A 47 16.62 9.94 -4.04
N THR A 48 15.53 10.68 -4.29
CA THR A 48 15.57 11.85 -5.18
C THR A 48 16.32 13.01 -4.53
N TRP A 49 16.15 13.25 -3.23
CA TRP A 49 16.87 14.30 -2.51
C TRP A 49 18.38 14.01 -2.42
N LYS A 50 18.75 12.76 -2.15
CA LYS A 50 20.15 12.31 -2.09
C LYS A 50 20.79 12.08 -3.46
N ALA A 51 20.10 12.40 -4.56
CA ALA A 51 20.60 12.15 -5.90
C ALA A 51 21.86 12.98 -6.17
N GLY A 52 23.01 12.31 -6.32
CA GLY A 52 24.30 12.96 -6.61
C GLY A 52 24.47 13.43 -8.06
N ARG A 53 23.41 13.35 -8.89
CA ARG A 53 23.45 13.69 -10.32
C ARG A 53 22.17 14.44 -10.72
N LYS A 54 22.30 15.41 -11.62
CA LYS A 54 21.13 16.08 -12.24
C LYS A 54 20.68 15.25 -13.44
N HIS A 55 19.63 14.45 -13.26
CA HIS A 55 19.07 13.64 -14.34
C HIS A 55 18.37 14.54 -15.39
N PRO A 56 18.65 14.39 -16.69
CA PRO A 56 18.06 15.25 -17.72
C PRO A 56 16.56 15.00 -17.91
N ASN A 57 16.09 13.77 -17.72
CA ASN A 57 14.65 13.47 -17.74
C ASN A 57 14.04 13.75 -16.36
N ARG A 58 13.55 14.97 -16.17
CA ARG A 58 12.85 15.41 -14.95
C ARG A 58 11.43 14.86 -14.86
N ALA A 59 10.76 14.65 -15.99
CA ALA A 59 9.40 14.11 -16.02
C ALA A 59 9.35 12.70 -15.42
N ALA A 60 10.32 11.84 -15.73
CA ALA A 60 10.40 10.49 -15.14
C ALA A 60 10.64 10.50 -13.61
N LEU A 61 11.42 11.45 -13.10
CA LEU A 61 11.62 11.61 -11.65
C LEU A 61 10.34 12.10 -10.97
N LEU A 62 9.67 13.09 -11.56
CA LEU A 62 8.38 13.58 -11.06
C LEU A 62 7.32 12.47 -11.09
N TRP A 63 7.28 11.67 -12.17
CA TRP A 63 6.37 10.54 -12.29
C TRP A 63 6.62 9.49 -11.22
N SER A 64 7.88 9.15 -10.95
CA SER A 64 8.25 8.18 -9.90
C SER A 64 7.76 8.62 -8.51
N ILE A 65 7.93 9.90 -8.17
CA ILE A 65 7.44 10.47 -6.90
C ILE A 65 5.90 10.54 -6.91
N GLY A 66 5.30 10.99 -8.00
CA GLY A 66 3.84 11.09 -8.13
C GLY A 66 3.17 9.73 -7.97
N CYS A 67 3.70 8.68 -8.60
CA CYS A 67 3.17 7.31 -8.48
C CYS A 67 3.21 6.80 -7.04
N SER A 68 4.30 7.03 -6.29
CA SER A 68 4.37 6.57 -4.90
C SER A 68 3.35 7.29 -4.01
N VAL A 69 3.19 8.60 -4.18
CA VAL A 69 2.22 9.42 -3.45
C VAL A 69 0.79 8.99 -3.77
N MET A 70 0.45 8.89 -5.06
CA MET A 70 -0.88 8.47 -5.50
C MET A 70 -1.20 7.04 -5.08
N ALA A 71 -0.23 6.12 -5.10
CA ALA A 71 -0.42 4.77 -4.60
C ALA A 71 -0.65 4.75 -3.08
N PHE A 72 0.05 5.57 -2.30
CA PHE A 72 -0.19 5.66 -0.86
C PHE A 72 -1.58 6.22 -0.54
N PHE A 73 -2.03 7.29 -1.20
CA PHE A 73 -3.37 7.81 -0.94
C PHE A 73 -4.48 6.92 -1.49
N GLY A 74 -4.32 6.39 -2.71
CA GLY A 74 -5.31 5.55 -3.37
C GLY A 74 -5.39 4.15 -2.79
N ALA A 75 -4.29 3.40 -2.77
CA ALA A 75 -4.28 2.03 -2.26
C ALA A 75 -4.12 2.00 -0.74
N GLY A 76 -3.24 2.83 -0.17
CA GLY A 76 -2.97 2.85 1.26
C GLY A 76 -4.10 3.47 2.09
N VAL A 77 -4.35 4.77 1.94
CA VAL A 77 -5.34 5.50 2.76
C VAL A 77 -6.75 5.08 2.40
N TRP A 78 -7.14 5.18 1.12
CA TRP A 78 -8.51 4.85 0.73
C TRP A 78 -8.80 3.37 0.97
N GLY A 79 -7.85 2.48 0.65
CA GLY A 79 -7.94 1.05 0.97
C GLY A 79 -8.12 0.78 2.47
N PHE A 80 -7.34 1.44 3.33
CA PHE A 80 -7.45 1.27 4.78
C PHE A 80 -8.82 1.68 5.33
N LEU A 81 -9.46 2.74 4.78
CA LEU A 81 -10.76 3.23 5.25
C LEU A 81 -11.88 2.19 5.18
N HIS A 82 -11.73 1.14 4.37
CA HIS A 82 -12.74 0.10 4.17
C HIS A 82 -12.18 -1.33 4.22
N THR A 83 -10.98 -1.52 4.77
CA THR A 83 -10.35 -2.85 4.84
C THR A 83 -10.69 -3.64 6.10
N LEU A 84 -11.19 -3.00 7.16
CA LEU A 84 -11.45 -3.67 8.44
C LEU A 84 -12.84 -4.27 8.49
N SER A 85 -12.94 -5.51 8.97
CA SER A 85 -14.21 -6.07 9.41
C SER A 85 -14.66 -5.42 10.73
N SER A 86 -15.97 -5.39 10.97
CA SER A 86 -16.57 -4.91 12.22
C SER A 86 -16.66 -5.96 13.32
N VAL A 87 -16.17 -7.18 13.06
CA VAL A 87 -16.30 -8.36 13.94
C VAL A 87 -14.92 -8.83 14.40
#